data_AF-H1LRG3-F1
#
_entry.id   AF-H1LRG3-F1
#
_cell.length_a   1.000
_cell.length_b   1.000
_cell.length_c   1.000
_cell.angle_alpha   90.00
_cell.angle_beta   90.00
_cell.angle_gamma   90.00
#
_symmetry.space_group_name_H-M   'P 1'
#
loop_
_entity.id
_entity.type
_entity.pdbx_description
1 polymer ?
#
loop_
_entity_poly.entity_id
_entity_poly.type
_entity_poly.pdbx_seq_one_letter_code
_entity_poly.pdbx_strand_id
1 'polypeptide(L)'
;MELHMKKIGMLTFYSEYNYGAMLQAYALQTKIKELGYSAEFIRFFDRKFKEEKPTNAICRVKKILKNLKSVEFSIKKYIINRHIGERKYSLFDDFVERYISTSRNAYYSLEDLKKADNEYDAFVTGSDMVWSDIGQNLDAYFLTFASEGKRISYAPSLTGRENETVEQREQYKNWINRIDFLSCREKYGVNYISNITGRKAKQVVDPTLLIEKEVWKEKFHIEKRHGQPYILCYMFRGIKKTMLKKIKYYAKENNLRIIFIPMSVQETLYDLKNGSDASYGPKEFVELFYNAFIRCYQLISRPFIFIDNE
;
A
#
# COMPACT_ATOMS: atom_id res chain seq x y z
N MET A 1 -9.80 -35.80 -15.73
CA MET A 1 -10.29 -34.41 -15.82
C MET A 1 -9.32 -33.55 -15.04
N GLU A 2 -8.41 -32.84 -15.70
CA GLU A 2 -7.66 -31.78 -15.02
C GLU A 2 -8.68 -30.74 -14.57
N LEU A 3 -8.80 -30.54 -13.26
CA LEU A 3 -9.57 -29.43 -12.72
C LEU A 3 -8.87 -28.15 -13.20
N HIS A 4 -9.47 -27.47 -14.18
CA HIS A 4 -8.96 -26.19 -14.63
C HIS A 4 -9.01 -25.23 -13.44
N MET A 5 -7.82 -24.89 -12.93
CA MET A 5 -7.69 -23.95 -11.83
C MET A 5 -8.21 -22.59 -12.30
N LYS A 6 -9.30 -22.13 -11.68
CA LYS A 6 -9.95 -20.86 -12.02
C LYS A 6 -8.97 -19.69 -11.89
N LYS A 7 -9.09 -18.72 -12.80
CA LYS A 7 -8.19 -17.56 -12.92
C LYS A 7 -8.86 -16.28 -12.47
N ILE A 8 -8.24 -15.60 -11.52
CA ILE A 8 -8.74 -14.38 -10.87
C ILE A 8 -7.87 -13.18 -11.27
N GLY A 9 -8.52 -12.19 -11.87
CA GLY A 9 -7.89 -10.92 -12.22
C GLY A 9 -8.03 -9.91 -11.09
N MET A 10 -6.93 -9.31 -10.65
CA MET A 10 -6.95 -8.41 -9.50
C MET A 10 -6.66 -6.97 -9.89
N LEU A 11 -7.39 -6.01 -9.30
CA LEU A 11 -7.14 -4.58 -9.43
C LEU A 11 -7.00 -3.92 -8.05
N THR A 12 -5.79 -3.45 -7.76
CA THR A 12 -5.45 -2.62 -6.60
C THR A 12 -4.14 -1.88 -6.88
N PHE A 13 -3.68 -1.08 -5.92
CA PHE A 13 -2.37 -0.45 -5.97
C PHE A 13 -1.26 -1.46 -5.65
N TYR A 14 -0.85 -2.25 -6.65
CA TYR A 14 0.19 -3.28 -6.52
C TYR A 14 1.59 -2.85 -6.96
N SER A 15 1.76 -1.64 -7.53
CA SER A 15 3.06 -1.10 -7.96
C SER A 15 3.35 0.34 -7.47
N GLU A 16 2.72 0.78 -6.38
CA GLU A 16 3.00 2.05 -5.71
C GLU A 16 4.16 1.93 -4.72
N TYR A 17 4.99 2.97 -4.59
CA TYR A 17 6.07 3.04 -3.59
C TYR A 17 5.56 3.34 -2.18
N ASN A 18 4.63 2.52 -1.70
CA ASN A 18 3.98 2.57 -0.40
C ASN A 18 3.95 1.16 0.22
N TYR A 19 4.51 1.01 1.43
CA TYR A 19 4.60 -0.29 2.10
C TYR A 19 3.23 -0.94 2.33
N GLY A 20 2.23 -0.15 2.79
CA GLY A 20 0.88 -0.65 3.03
C GLY A 20 0.23 -1.18 1.76
N ALA A 21 0.32 -0.40 0.66
CA ALA A 21 -0.22 -0.80 -0.64
C ALA A 21 0.42 -2.08 -1.17
N MET A 22 1.76 -2.21 -1.08
CA MET A 22 2.47 -3.42 -1.52
C MET A 22 2.11 -4.65 -0.68
N LEU A 23 2.12 -4.51 0.64
CA LEU A 23 1.90 -5.65 1.53
C LEU A 23 0.45 -6.13 1.48
N GLN A 24 -0.54 -5.23 1.37
CA GLN A 24 -1.94 -5.66 1.20
C GLN A 24 -2.16 -6.35 -0.15
N ALA A 25 -1.52 -5.86 -1.23
CA ALA A 25 -1.62 -6.47 -2.55
C ALA A 25 -1.02 -7.88 -2.54
N TYR A 26 0.20 -8.03 -2.02
CA TYR A 26 0.83 -9.33 -1.81
C TYR A 26 -0.07 -10.27 -0.99
N ALA A 27 -0.61 -9.75 0.12
CA ALA A 27 -1.38 -10.57 1.03
C ALA A 27 -2.69 -11.08 0.42
N LEU A 28 -3.40 -10.21 -0.30
CA LEU A 28 -4.62 -10.60 -0.99
C LEU A 28 -4.34 -11.64 -2.09
N GLN A 29 -3.30 -11.44 -2.90
CA GLN A 29 -2.92 -12.40 -3.93
C GLN A 29 -2.56 -13.76 -3.31
N THR A 30 -1.80 -13.75 -2.22
CA THR A 30 -1.40 -14.96 -1.50
C THR A 30 -2.63 -15.70 -0.96
N LYS A 31 -3.58 -15.00 -0.35
CA LYS A 31 -4.81 -15.61 0.14
C LYS A 31 -5.69 -16.20 -0.95
N ILE A 32 -5.82 -15.54 -2.09
CA ILE A 32 -6.58 -16.10 -3.21
C ILE A 32 -5.90 -17.36 -3.75
N LYS A 33 -4.56 -17.37 -3.82
CA LYS A 33 -3.79 -18.57 -4.20
C LYS A 33 -3.95 -19.73 -3.20
N GLU A 34 -3.91 -19.44 -1.90
CA GLU A 34 -4.15 -20.44 -0.84
C GLU A 34 -5.55 -21.07 -0.92
N LEU A 35 -6.55 -20.33 -1.41
CA LEU A 35 -7.91 -20.84 -1.65
C LEU A 35 -8.02 -21.75 -2.89
N GLY A 36 -6.93 -22.02 -3.60
CA GLY A 36 -6.88 -22.93 -4.76
C GLY A 36 -7.17 -22.26 -6.11
N TYR A 37 -7.04 -20.94 -6.20
CA TYR A 37 -7.22 -20.18 -7.43
C TYR A 37 -5.87 -19.68 -7.98
N SER A 38 -5.78 -19.48 -9.30
CA SER A 38 -4.71 -18.64 -9.85
C SER A 38 -5.09 -17.17 -9.73
N ALA A 39 -4.14 -16.33 -9.35
CA ALA A 39 -4.38 -14.91 -9.13
C ALA A 39 -3.21 -14.06 -9.62
N GLU A 40 -3.51 -13.05 -10.41
CA GLU A 40 -2.55 -12.07 -10.91
C GLU A 40 -3.16 -10.67 -10.96
N PHE A 41 -2.32 -9.66 -10.76
CA PHE A 41 -2.74 -8.27 -10.93
C PHE A 41 -2.78 -7.89 -12.40
N ILE A 42 -3.89 -7.27 -12.79
CA ILE A 42 -4.06 -6.78 -14.16
C ILE A 42 -3.18 -5.55 -14.35
N ARG A 43 -2.32 -5.59 -15.37
CA ARG A 43 -1.44 -4.48 -15.76
C ARG A 43 -2.22 -3.37 -16.46
N PHE A 44 -2.98 -2.61 -15.70
CA PHE A 44 -3.76 -1.48 -16.20
C PHE A 44 -3.00 -0.15 -16.07
N PHE A 45 -2.81 0.55 -17.18
CA PHE A 45 -2.16 1.85 -17.25
C PHE A 45 -3.01 2.82 -18.07
N ASP A 46 -3.93 3.51 -17.39
CA ASP A 46 -4.76 4.51 -18.08
C ASP A 46 -3.91 5.66 -18.62
N ARG A 47 -3.82 5.77 -19.96
CA ARG A 47 -3.04 6.81 -20.64
C ARG A 47 -3.65 8.20 -20.42
N LYS A 48 -4.98 8.31 -20.38
CA LYS A 48 -5.66 9.61 -20.24
C LYS A 48 -5.33 10.27 -18.90
N PHE A 49 -5.26 9.47 -17.82
CA PHE A 49 -4.90 9.96 -16.49
C PHE A 49 -3.39 10.28 -16.32
N LYS A 50 -2.52 9.78 -17.20
CA LYS A 50 -1.08 10.14 -17.18
C LYS A 50 -0.78 11.47 -17.87
N GLU A 51 -1.53 11.81 -18.92
CA GLU A 51 -1.31 13.03 -19.71
C GLU A 51 -1.70 14.31 -18.95
N GLU A 52 -2.56 14.21 -17.92
CA GLU A 52 -3.01 15.36 -17.12
C GLU A 52 -2.01 15.84 -16.06
N LYS A 53 -0.87 15.16 -15.84
CA LYS A 53 0.16 15.67 -14.92
C LYS A 53 1.02 16.72 -15.63
N PRO A 54 0.94 18.02 -15.26
CA PRO A 54 1.73 19.04 -15.94
C PRO A 54 3.23 18.80 -15.69
N THR A 55 3.91 18.31 -16.72
CA THR A 55 5.37 18.17 -16.75
C THR A 55 6.06 19.49 -17.09
N ASN A 56 5.53 20.62 -16.63
CA ASN A 56 6.14 21.91 -16.92
C ASN A 56 7.41 22.06 -16.07
N ALA A 57 8.48 22.57 -16.69
CA ALA A 57 9.80 22.75 -16.05
C ALA A 57 9.72 23.49 -14.70
N ILE A 58 8.75 24.40 -14.55
CA ILE A 58 8.44 25.13 -13.32
C ILE A 58 8.10 24.19 -12.16
N CYS A 59 7.32 23.12 -12.37
CA CYS A 59 7.00 22.16 -11.32
C CYS A 59 8.24 21.34 -10.90
N ARG A 60 9.14 21.03 -11.84
CA ARG A 60 10.41 20.35 -11.54
C ARG A 60 11.32 21.24 -10.69
N VAL A 61 11.45 22.52 -11.05
CA VAL A 61 12.24 23.50 -10.29
C VAL A 61 11.66 23.73 -8.89
N LYS A 62 10.32 23.89 -8.76
CA LYS A 62 9.66 23.99 -7.45
C LYS A 62 9.90 22.75 -6.59
N LYS A 63 9.89 21.55 -7.17
CA LYS A 63 10.18 20.30 -6.46
C LYS A 63 11.64 20.24 -5.98
N ILE A 64 12.59 20.65 -6.82
CA ILE A 64 14.02 20.74 -6.45
C ILE A 64 14.21 21.75 -5.32
N LEU A 65 13.65 22.97 -5.44
CA LEU A 65 13.74 24.00 -4.40
C LEU A 65 13.12 23.57 -3.07
N LYS A 66 11.97 22.87 -3.10
CA LYS A 66 11.33 22.31 -1.91
C LYS A 66 12.20 21.23 -1.26
N ASN A 67 12.82 20.36 -2.06
CA ASN A 67 13.74 19.33 -1.59
C ASN A 67 15.06 19.90 -1.06
N LEU A 68 15.56 21.00 -1.63
CA LEU A 68 16.74 21.71 -1.10
C LEU A 68 16.42 22.39 0.22
N LYS A 69 15.24 23.03 0.35
CA LYS A 69 14.77 23.61 1.61
C LYS A 69 14.65 22.56 2.71
N SER A 70 14.16 21.35 2.42
CA SER A 70 14.02 20.28 3.43
C SER A 70 15.36 19.71 3.92
N VAL A 71 16.46 20.01 3.23
CA VAL A 71 17.82 19.64 3.63
C VAL A 71 18.69 20.83 4.04
N GLU A 72 18.07 21.96 4.41
CA GLU A 72 18.77 23.20 4.80
C GLU A 72 19.74 23.69 3.71
N PHE A 73 19.36 23.50 2.44
CA PHE A 73 20.15 23.82 1.24
C PHE A 73 21.51 23.09 1.16
N SER A 74 21.72 22.04 1.94
CA SER A 74 22.93 21.23 1.87
C SER A 74 22.90 20.27 0.68
N ILE A 75 23.76 20.52 -0.31
CA ILE A 75 23.92 19.67 -1.51
C ILE A 75 24.32 18.24 -1.11
N LYS A 76 25.21 18.08 -0.12
CA LYS A 76 25.63 16.77 0.40
C LYS A 76 24.44 15.98 0.96
N LYS A 77 23.62 16.61 1.82
CA LYS A 77 22.41 15.97 2.38
C LYS A 77 21.38 15.64 1.28
N TYR A 78 21.26 16.50 0.27
CA TYR A 78 20.40 16.24 -0.90
C TYR A 78 20.84 14.99 -1.68
N ILE A 79 22.12 14.89 -2.02
CA ILE A 79 22.67 13.76 -2.78
C ILE A 79 22.50 12.45 -2.00
N ILE A 80 22.84 12.44 -0.71
CA ILE A 80 22.66 11.27 0.16
C ILE A 80 21.20 10.83 0.19
N ASN A 81 20.27 11.76 0.48
CA ASN A 81 18.85 11.43 0.58
C ASN A 81 18.27 10.97 -0.77
N ARG A 82 18.77 11.51 -1.88
CA ARG A 82 18.40 11.05 -3.22
C ARG A 82 18.85 9.61 -3.44
N HIS A 83 20.11 9.28 -3.16
CA HIS A 83 20.66 7.94 -3.36
C HIS A 83 19.92 6.90 -2.50
N ILE A 84 19.64 7.23 -1.23
CA ILE A 84 18.82 6.39 -0.34
C ILE A 84 17.42 6.19 -0.90
N GLY A 85 16.81 7.24 -1.46
CA GLY A 85 15.51 7.15 -2.12
C GLY A 85 15.53 6.25 -3.36
N GLU A 86 16.56 6.34 -4.20
CA GLU A 86 16.74 5.49 -5.38
C GLU A 86 16.92 4.02 -4.99
N ARG A 87 17.79 3.72 -4.01
CA ARG A 87 17.94 2.37 -3.46
C ARG A 87 16.63 1.83 -2.90
N LYS A 88 15.88 2.65 -2.16
CA LYS A 88 14.55 2.29 -1.67
C LYS A 88 13.63 1.89 -2.82
N TYR A 89 13.54 2.68 -3.89
CA TYR A 89 12.68 2.35 -5.03
C TYR A 89 13.09 1.07 -5.73
N SER A 90 14.39 0.83 -5.91
CA SER A 90 14.87 -0.46 -6.43
C SER A 90 14.39 -1.64 -5.58
N LEU A 91 14.40 -1.54 -4.24
CA LEU A 91 13.89 -2.60 -3.37
C LEU A 91 12.37 -2.83 -3.50
N PHE A 92 11.60 -1.79 -3.88
CA PHE A 92 10.18 -1.94 -4.21
C PHE A 92 9.99 -2.62 -5.57
N ASP A 93 10.76 -2.24 -6.58
CA ASP A 93 10.71 -2.86 -7.91
C ASP A 93 11.08 -4.34 -7.82
N ASP A 94 12.17 -4.67 -7.12
CA ASP A 94 12.59 -6.04 -6.81
C ASP A 94 11.49 -6.84 -6.09
N PHE A 95 10.75 -6.19 -5.20
CA PHE A 95 9.65 -6.85 -4.49
C PHE A 95 8.50 -7.20 -5.44
N VAL A 96 8.12 -6.29 -6.33
CA VAL A 96 7.09 -6.55 -7.34
C VAL A 96 7.52 -7.69 -8.25
N GLU A 97 8.75 -7.65 -8.77
CA GLU A 97 9.27 -8.68 -9.67
C GLU A 97 9.29 -10.08 -9.03
N ARG A 98 9.66 -10.18 -7.76
CA ARG A 98 9.83 -11.47 -7.07
C ARG A 98 8.53 -12.03 -6.50
N TYR A 99 7.64 -11.18 -5.99
CA TYR A 99 6.54 -11.63 -5.14
C TYR A 99 5.15 -11.35 -5.71
N ILE A 100 5.04 -10.52 -6.76
CA ILE A 100 3.74 -10.11 -7.31
C ILE A 100 3.55 -10.70 -8.70
N SER A 101 2.61 -11.64 -8.84
CA SER A 101 2.18 -12.11 -10.16
C SER A 101 1.35 -11.03 -10.86
N THR A 102 1.69 -10.73 -12.11
CA THR A 102 0.99 -9.74 -12.94
C THR A 102 0.62 -10.33 -14.29
N SER A 103 -0.45 -9.82 -14.89
CA SER A 103 -0.91 -10.26 -16.21
C SER A 103 0.15 -10.04 -17.28
N ARG A 104 0.27 -10.98 -18.22
CA ARG A 104 1.18 -10.83 -19.35
C ARG A 104 0.82 -9.62 -20.22
N ASN A 105 -0.48 -9.48 -20.50
CA ASN A 105 -1.02 -8.37 -21.27
C ASN A 105 -1.09 -7.11 -20.39
N ALA A 106 -0.76 -5.97 -20.99
CA ALA A 106 -0.99 -4.66 -20.41
C ALA A 106 -2.18 -4.00 -21.11
N TYR A 107 -3.02 -3.33 -20.34
CA TYR A 107 -4.24 -2.69 -20.80
C TYR A 107 -4.14 -1.18 -20.60
N TYR A 108 -4.52 -0.40 -21.60
CA TYR A 108 -4.26 1.05 -21.61
C TYR A 108 -5.52 1.94 -21.56
N SER A 109 -6.71 1.32 -21.56
CA SER A 109 -8.01 1.99 -21.44
C SER A 109 -9.06 1.03 -20.89
N LEU A 110 -10.22 1.55 -20.49
CA LEU A 110 -11.37 0.72 -20.09
C LEU A 110 -11.84 -0.21 -21.23
N GLU A 111 -11.81 0.27 -22.47
CA GLU A 111 -12.20 -0.55 -23.62
C GLU A 111 -11.22 -1.69 -23.85
N ASP A 112 -9.92 -1.44 -23.62
CA ASP A 112 -8.90 -2.47 -23.68
C ASP A 112 -9.08 -3.50 -22.55
N LEU A 113 -9.38 -3.04 -21.33
CA LEU A 113 -9.66 -3.89 -20.17
C LEU A 113 -10.83 -4.87 -20.40
N LYS A 114 -11.83 -4.52 -21.21
CA LYS A 114 -12.94 -5.44 -21.53
C LYS A 114 -12.46 -6.74 -22.17
N LYS A 115 -11.31 -6.72 -22.87
CA LYS A 115 -10.71 -7.94 -23.45
C LYS A 115 -10.32 -8.95 -22.37
N ALA A 116 -9.97 -8.46 -21.17
CA ALA A 116 -9.67 -9.30 -20.03
C ALA A 116 -10.89 -10.11 -19.57
N ASP A 117 -12.12 -9.68 -19.83
CA ASP A 117 -13.33 -10.37 -19.34
C ASP A 117 -13.43 -11.83 -19.80
N ASN A 118 -12.88 -12.15 -20.97
CA ASN A 118 -12.81 -13.53 -21.49
C ASN A 118 -11.59 -14.32 -20.98
N GLU A 119 -10.62 -13.65 -20.35
CA GLU A 119 -9.38 -14.26 -19.85
C GLU A 119 -9.48 -14.73 -18.38
N TYR A 120 -10.45 -14.21 -17.62
CA TYR A 120 -10.59 -14.49 -16.19
C TYR A 120 -11.99 -14.98 -15.84
N ASP A 121 -12.07 -15.85 -14.84
CA ASP A 121 -13.33 -16.36 -14.30
C ASP A 121 -14.01 -15.35 -13.38
N ALA A 122 -13.22 -14.53 -12.68
CA ALA A 122 -13.70 -13.44 -11.86
C ALA A 122 -12.64 -12.35 -11.65
N PHE A 123 -13.08 -11.21 -11.15
CA PHE A 123 -12.27 -10.05 -10.84
C PHE A 123 -12.44 -9.63 -9.40
N VAL A 124 -11.33 -9.32 -8.74
CA VAL A 124 -11.31 -8.82 -7.37
C VAL A 124 -10.72 -7.41 -7.36
N THR A 125 -11.44 -6.47 -6.76
CA THR A 125 -10.94 -5.12 -6.46
C THR A 125 -10.70 -4.94 -4.97
N GLY A 126 -9.67 -4.17 -4.63
CA GLY A 126 -9.24 -3.93 -3.26
C GLY A 126 -7.98 -4.71 -2.87
N SER A 127 -7.46 -4.57 -1.65
CA SER A 127 -7.89 -3.59 -0.63
C SER A 127 -7.34 -2.18 -0.96
N ASP A 128 -7.24 -1.30 0.03
CA ASP A 128 -6.82 0.11 -0.07
C ASP A 128 -7.90 1.08 -0.58
N MET A 129 -7.55 2.37 -0.73
CA MET A 129 -8.41 3.48 -1.11
C MET A 129 -8.80 3.48 -2.60
N VAL A 130 -8.92 2.30 -3.21
CA VAL A 130 -9.23 2.13 -4.64
C VAL A 130 -10.60 2.68 -5.03
N TRP A 131 -11.50 2.82 -4.06
CA TRP A 131 -12.84 3.40 -4.22
C TRP A 131 -12.97 4.83 -3.70
N SER A 132 -11.87 5.47 -3.30
CA SER A 132 -11.83 6.91 -2.98
C SER A 132 -11.33 7.67 -4.20
N ASP A 133 -11.93 8.81 -4.55
CA ASP A 133 -11.43 9.60 -5.69
C ASP A 133 -10.11 10.30 -5.33
N ILE A 134 -8.99 9.67 -5.66
CA ILE A 134 -7.63 10.18 -5.41
C ILE A 134 -6.84 10.34 -6.71
N GLY A 135 -7.53 10.43 -7.85
CA GLY A 135 -6.93 10.63 -9.18
C GLY A 135 -6.68 9.36 -9.97
N GLN A 136 -7.35 8.25 -9.62
CA GLN A 136 -7.37 7.01 -10.39
C GLN A 136 -8.67 6.86 -11.20
N ASN A 137 -8.64 5.97 -12.20
CA ASN A 137 -9.83 5.64 -12.97
C ASN A 137 -10.79 4.76 -12.13
N LEU A 138 -11.81 5.38 -11.53
CA LEU A 138 -12.75 4.68 -10.67
C LEU A 138 -13.57 3.61 -11.40
N ASP A 139 -13.97 3.81 -12.66
CA ASP A 139 -14.65 2.78 -13.46
C ASP A 139 -13.88 1.45 -13.45
N ALA A 140 -12.56 1.50 -13.65
CA ALA A 140 -11.73 0.31 -13.64
C ALA A 140 -11.70 -0.35 -12.26
N TYR A 141 -11.54 0.43 -11.18
CA TYR A 141 -11.50 -0.11 -9.81
C TYR A 141 -12.88 -0.52 -9.26
N PHE A 142 -13.98 -0.07 -9.86
CA PHE A 142 -15.31 -0.64 -9.65
C PHE A 142 -15.63 -1.80 -10.61
N LEU A 143 -14.64 -2.26 -11.37
CA LEU A 143 -14.71 -3.41 -12.27
C LEU A 143 -15.77 -3.27 -13.37
N THR A 144 -16.03 -2.04 -13.86
CA THR A 144 -17.13 -1.79 -14.80
C THR A 144 -16.95 -2.46 -16.16
N PHE A 145 -15.72 -2.84 -16.49
CA PHE A 145 -15.36 -3.56 -17.72
C PHE A 145 -15.71 -5.05 -17.71
N ALA A 146 -15.90 -5.65 -16.53
CA ALA A 146 -16.15 -7.09 -16.38
C ALA A 146 -17.64 -7.42 -16.50
N SER A 147 -18.00 -8.62 -16.97
CA SER A 147 -19.39 -9.06 -17.01
C SER A 147 -20.01 -9.21 -15.61
N GLU A 148 -21.35 -9.17 -15.52
CA GLU A 148 -22.07 -9.48 -14.29
C GLU A 148 -21.79 -10.92 -13.84
N GLY A 149 -21.77 -11.19 -12.52
CA GLY A 149 -21.36 -12.47 -11.98
C GLY A 149 -19.86 -12.62 -11.73
N LYS A 150 -19.03 -11.70 -12.25
CA LYS A 150 -17.57 -11.75 -12.15
C LYS A 150 -16.96 -10.68 -11.24
N ARG A 151 -17.75 -9.82 -10.58
CA ARG A 151 -17.23 -8.63 -9.88
C ARG A 151 -17.26 -8.80 -8.37
N ILE A 152 -16.10 -8.79 -7.74
CA ILE A 152 -15.96 -8.99 -6.29
C ILE A 152 -15.17 -7.83 -5.68
N SER A 153 -15.64 -7.32 -4.53
CA SER A 153 -14.86 -6.39 -3.72
C SER A 153 -14.32 -7.06 -2.46
N TYR A 154 -13.02 -6.93 -2.22
CA TYR A 154 -12.38 -7.33 -0.97
C TYR A 154 -11.76 -6.12 -0.26
N ALA A 155 -12.38 -5.71 0.84
CA ALA A 155 -11.88 -4.65 1.72
C ALA A 155 -11.48 -3.31 1.04
N PRO A 156 -12.13 -2.80 -0.03
CA PRO A 156 -11.87 -1.45 -0.50
C PRO A 156 -12.27 -0.44 0.58
N SER A 157 -11.51 0.66 0.63
CA SER A 157 -11.81 1.84 1.43
C SER A 157 -12.50 2.87 0.54
N LEU A 158 -13.67 3.32 0.97
CA LEU A 158 -14.35 4.52 0.48
C LEU A 158 -14.20 5.59 1.54
N THR A 159 -13.42 6.63 1.29
CA THR A 159 -13.28 7.78 2.19
C THR A 159 -13.45 9.08 1.40
N GLY A 160 -13.86 10.16 2.06
CA GLY A 160 -13.94 11.48 1.44
C GLY A 160 -15.18 11.70 0.56
N ARG A 161 -16.29 11.00 0.83
CA ARG A 161 -17.56 11.14 0.08
C ARG A 161 -18.50 12.20 0.66
N GLU A 162 -18.03 13.05 1.57
CA GLU A 162 -18.87 14.04 2.27
C GLU A 162 -19.42 15.13 1.34
N ASN A 163 -18.69 15.44 0.27
CA ASN A 163 -19.02 16.53 -0.67
C ASN A 163 -19.34 16.02 -2.09
N GLU A 164 -19.81 14.77 -2.22
CA GLU A 164 -20.16 14.22 -3.54
C GLU A 164 -21.41 14.88 -4.12
N THR A 165 -21.45 15.05 -5.45
CA THR A 165 -22.65 15.52 -6.14
C THR A 165 -23.70 14.41 -6.26
N VAL A 166 -24.93 14.78 -6.61
CA VAL A 166 -26.01 13.81 -6.84
C VAL A 166 -25.65 12.86 -7.99
N GLU A 167 -25.03 13.39 -9.05
CA GLU A 167 -24.61 12.62 -10.23
C GLU A 167 -23.51 11.62 -9.87
N GLN A 168 -22.52 12.05 -9.07
CA GLN A 168 -21.46 11.16 -8.58
C GLN A 168 -22.04 10.04 -7.71
N ARG A 169 -22.95 10.38 -6.81
CA ARG A 169 -23.64 9.39 -5.95
C ARG A 169 -24.39 8.36 -6.79
N GLU A 170 -25.15 8.79 -7.79
CA GLU A 170 -25.90 7.87 -8.64
C GLU A 170 -24.97 7.00 -9.49
N GLN A 171 -23.84 7.55 -9.96
CA GLN A 171 -22.80 6.78 -10.64
C GLN A 171 -22.22 5.69 -9.73
N TYR A 172 -21.84 6.01 -8.50
CA TYR A 172 -21.31 5.02 -7.55
C TYR A 172 -22.35 3.96 -7.21
N LYS A 173 -23.61 4.35 -7.01
CA LYS A 173 -24.71 3.42 -6.79
C LYS A 173 -24.85 2.43 -7.95
N ASN A 174 -24.79 2.93 -9.20
CA ASN A 174 -24.87 2.09 -10.40
C ASN A 174 -23.70 1.10 -10.49
N TRP A 175 -22.49 1.53 -10.17
CA TRP A 175 -21.32 0.65 -10.16
C TRP A 175 -21.39 -0.40 -9.05
N ILE A 176 -21.71 0.01 -7.82
CA ILE A 176 -21.80 -0.86 -6.64
C ILE A 176 -22.90 -1.91 -6.81
N ASN A 177 -24.04 -1.56 -7.41
CA ASN A 177 -25.13 -2.50 -7.65
C ASN A 177 -24.74 -3.67 -8.56
N ARG A 178 -23.71 -3.53 -9.39
CA ARG A 178 -23.23 -4.58 -10.28
C ARG A 178 -22.12 -5.46 -9.69
N ILE A 179 -21.71 -5.20 -8.44
CA ILE A 179 -20.71 -6.02 -7.75
C ILE A 179 -21.43 -7.18 -7.06
N ASP A 180 -21.06 -8.42 -7.37
CA ASP A 180 -21.72 -9.62 -6.86
C ASP A 180 -21.53 -9.76 -5.36
N PHE A 181 -20.28 -9.67 -4.90
CA PHE A 181 -19.92 -9.77 -3.48
C PHE A 181 -19.30 -8.47 -2.99
N LEU A 182 -19.98 -7.85 -2.02
CA LEU A 182 -19.58 -6.57 -1.45
C LEU A 182 -18.95 -6.76 -0.07
N SER A 183 -17.75 -6.24 0.09
CA SER A 183 -17.12 -6.01 1.39
C SER A 183 -16.41 -4.65 1.43
N CYS A 184 -16.14 -4.16 2.64
CA CYS A 184 -15.37 -2.95 2.93
C CYS A 184 -14.50 -3.13 4.16
N ARG A 185 -13.39 -2.39 4.23
CA ARG A 185 -12.45 -2.45 5.36
C ARG A 185 -12.99 -1.73 6.60
N GLU A 186 -13.64 -0.59 6.39
CA GLU A 186 -14.15 0.27 7.45
C GLU A 186 -15.68 0.27 7.53
N LYS A 187 -16.23 0.45 8.75
CA LYS A 187 -17.67 0.58 9.00
C LYS A 187 -18.31 1.72 8.19
N TYR A 188 -17.55 2.80 7.94
CA TYR A 188 -18.02 3.89 7.09
C TYR A 188 -18.40 3.42 5.69
N GLY A 189 -17.54 2.62 5.02
CA GLY A 189 -17.82 2.11 3.67
C GLY A 189 -19.03 1.20 3.63
N VAL A 190 -19.20 0.33 4.64
CA VAL A 190 -20.38 -0.52 4.79
C VAL A 190 -21.66 0.30 4.90
N ASN A 191 -21.66 1.31 5.76
CA ASN A 191 -22.82 2.19 5.94
C ASN A 191 -23.12 3.00 4.67
N TYR A 192 -22.09 3.52 4.00
CA TYR A 192 -22.22 4.28 2.77
C TYR A 192 -22.92 3.45 1.69
N ILE A 193 -22.44 2.22 1.43
CA ILE A 193 -23.05 1.30 0.46
C ILE A 193 -24.52 1.04 0.79
N SER A 194 -24.82 0.71 2.05
CA SER A 194 -26.19 0.47 2.50
C SER A 194 -27.10 1.67 2.25
N ASN A 195 -26.61 2.89 2.49
CA ASN A 195 -27.40 4.11 2.34
C ASN A 195 -27.72 4.43 0.87
N ILE A 196 -26.78 4.23 -0.06
CA ILE A 196 -26.99 4.64 -1.46
C ILE A 196 -27.60 3.52 -2.32
N THR A 197 -27.41 2.25 -1.94
CA THR A 197 -27.85 1.09 -2.75
C THR A 197 -28.93 0.25 -2.08
N GLY A 198 -29.09 0.32 -0.76
CA GLY A 198 -29.88 -0.63 0.02
C GLY A 198 -29.25 -2.03 0.18
N ARG A 199 -28.08 -2.27 -0.42
CA ARG A 199 -27.36 -3.55 -0.34
C ARG A 199 -26.51 -3.64 0.92
N LYS A 200 -26.28 -4.87 1.39
CA LYS A 200 -25.42 -5.14 2.54
C LYS A 200 -24.00 -5.48 2.08
N ALA A 201 -23.02 -4.72 2.54
CA ALA A 201 -21.60 -5.08 2.43
C ALA A 201 -21.10 -5.72 3.72
N LYS A 202 -20.20 -6.70 3.61
CA LYS A 202 -19.54 -7.29 4.79
C LYS A 202 -18.39 -6.39 5.26
N GLN A 203 -18.33 -6.08 6.55
CA GLN A 203 -17.12 -5.48 7.12
C GLN A 203 -16.06 -6.58 7.25
N VAL A 204 -14.88 -6.38 6.66
CA VAL A 204 -13.76 -7.32 6.67
C VAL A 204 -12.47 -6.62 7.08
N VAL A 205 -11.45 -7.38 7.45
CA VAL A 205 -10.12 -6.84 7.77
C VAL A 205 -9.29 -6.59 6.50
N ASP A 206 -8.27 -5.74 6.63
CA ASP A 206 -7.24 -5.57 5.61
C ASP A 206 -6.57 -6.93 5.29
N PRO A 207 -6.23 -7.22 4.02
CA PRO A 207 -5.57 -8.47 3.64
C PRO A 207 -4.30 -8.78 4.44
N THR A 208 -3.55 -7.75 4.86
CA THR A 208 -2.34 -7.95 5.69
C THR A 208 -2.63 -8.66 7.01
N LEU A 209 -3.85 -8.54 7.54
CA LEU A 209 -4.28 -9.19 8.78
C LEU A 209 -4.82 -10.61 8.57
N LEU A 210 -4.99 -11.04 7.31
CA LEU A 210 -5.34 -12.42 7.00
C LEU A 210 -4.12 -13.35 7.05
N ILE A 211 -2.92 -12.79 6.89
CA ILE A 211 -1.66 -13.54 6.87
C ILE A 211 -1.04 -13.52 8.26
N GLU A 212 -0.82 -14.72 8.80
CA GLU A 212 -0.17 -14.89 10.09
C GLU A 212 1.30 -14.48 10.04
N LYS A 213 1.81 -14.05 11.19
CA LYS A 213 3.20 -13.61 11.36
C LYS A 213 4.23 -14.64 10.85
N GLU A 214 4.00 -15.93 11.09
CA GLU A 214 4.93 -16.97 10.67
C GLU A 214 4.90 -17.22 9.16
N VAL A 215 3.77 -16.98 8.49
CA VAL A 215 3.70 -17.04 7.02
C VAL A 215 4.54 -15.93 6.39
N TRP A 216 4.48 -14.71 6.94
CA TRP A 216 5.37 -13.62 6.49
C TRP A 216 6.84 -13.98 6.65
N LYS A 217 7.19 -14.59 7.79
CA LYS A 217 8.55 -15.03 8.07
C LYS A 217 9.03 -16.07 7.08
N GLU A 218 8.23 -17.09 6.82
CA GLU A 218 8.56 -18.15 5.87
C GLU A 218 8.72 -17.60 4.45
N LYS A 219 7.71 -16.86 3.95
CA LYS A 219 7.66 -16.37 2.57
C LYS A 219 8.77 -15.39 2.23
N PHE A 220 9.22 -14.60 3.20
CA PHE A 220 10.30 -13.63 3.01
C PHE A 220 11.63 -14.10 3.59
N HIS A 221 11.72 -15.35 4.05
CA HIS A 221 12.91 -15.91 4.68
C HIS A 221 13.48 -14.98 5.76
N ILE A 222 12.60 -14.49 6.64
CA ILE A 222 12.97 -13.57 7.71
C ILE A 222 13.65 -14.36 8.82
N GLU A 223 14.91 -13.99 9.07
CA GLU A 223 15.67 -14.55 10.18
C GLU A 223 15.47 -13.71 11.44
N LYS A 224 15.48 -14.40 12.59
CA LYS A 224 15.49 -13.72 13.88
C LYS A 224 16.86 -13.06 14.05
N ARG A 225 16.89 -11.74 14.24
CA ARG A 225 18.15 -11.03 14.44
C ARG A 225 18.69 -11.28 15.83
N HIS A 226 19.95 -11.71 15.87
CA HIS A 226 20.74 -11.81 17.10
C HIS A 226 21.64 -10.57 17.18
N GLY A 227 21.35 -9.67 18.12
CA GLY A 227 22.07 -8.40 18.24
C GLY A 227 21.42 -7.47 19.26
N GLN A 228 21.89 -6.23 19.32
CA GLN A 228 21.32 -5.23 20.22
C GLN A 228 19.83 -5.01 19.88
N PRO A 229 18.90 -5.15 20.85
CA PRO A 229 17.49 -4.90 20.62
C PRO A 229 17.25 -3.44 20.23
N TYR A 230 16.18 -3.19 19.47
CA TYR A 230 15.90 -1.85 18.95
C TYR A 230 14.43 -1.44 19.03
N ILE A 231 14.25 -0.13 19.09
CA ILE A 231 12.97 0.55 18.90
C ILE A 231 12.85 0.90 17.42
N LEU A 232 11.85 0.33 16.75
CA LEU A 232 11.50 0.69 15.38
C LEU A 232 10.57 1.90 15.37
N CYS A 233 10.90 2.91 14.58
CA CYS A 233 10.11 4.13 14.44
C CYS A 233 9.63 4.30 12.98
N TYR A 234 8.31 4.27 12.77
CA TYR A 234 7.68 4.53 11.47
C TYR A 234 6.53 5.53 11.62
N MET A 235 6.83 6.82 11.46
CA MET A 235 5.88 7.90 11.72
C MET A 235 5.47 8.60 10.43
N PHE A 236 4.17 8.64 10.15
CA PHE A 236 3.64 9.46 9.07
C PHE A 236 4.08 10.93 9.26
N ARG A 237 4.71 11.51 8.23
CA ARG A 237 5.33 12.87 8.23
C ARG A 237 6.55 13.03 9.15
N GLY A 238 7.11 11.92 9.63
CA GLY A 238 8.31 11.91 10.46
C GLY A 238 8.02 12.20 11.93
N ILE A 239 9.00 11.88 12.78
CA ILE A 239 8.85 11.94 14.23
C ILE A 239 8.93 13.37 14.76
N LYS A 240 7.99 13.75 15.63
CA LYS A 240 8.02 15.04 16.32
C LYS A 240 9.23 15.12 17.27
N LYS A 241 9.88 16.28 17.33
CA LYS A 241 11.06 16.52 18.20
C LYS A 241 10.82 16.14 19.67
N THR A 242 9.64 16.43 20.20
CA THR A 242 9.27 16.11 21.59
C THR A 242 9.20 14.60 21.84
N MET A 243 8.64 13.85 20.90
CA MET A 243 8.57 12.39 20.96
C MET A 243 9.97 11.77 20.79
N LEU A 244 10.77 12.29 19.85
CA LEU A 244 12.14 11.83 19.64
C LEU A 244 13.00 11.96 20.89
N LYS A 245 12.85 13.05 21.67
CA LYS A 245 13.56 13.21 22.96
C LYS A 245 13.20 12.08 23.94
N LYS A 246 11.91 11.75 24.06
CA LYS A 246 11.43 10.67 24.93
C LYS A 246 11.96 9.30 24.49
N ILE A 247 11.92 9.01 23.20
CA ILE A 247 12.43 7.74 22.65
C ILE A 247 13.94 7.63 22.86
N LYS A 248 14.70 8.71 22.62
CA LYS A 248 16.15 8.73 22.88
C LYS A 248 16.50 8.52 24.34
N TYR A 249 15.75 9.14 25.24
CA TYR A 249 15.92 8.93 26.68
C TYR A 249 15.66 7.46 27.03
N TYR A 250 14.49 6.93 26.67
CA TYR A 250 14.12 5.55 26.95
C TYR A 250 15.11 4.54 26.33
N ALA A 251 15.53 4.76 25.09
CA ALA A 251 16.49 3.91 24.41
C ALA A 251 17.84 3.87 25.13
N LYS A 252 18.31 5.02 25.65
CA LYS A 252 19.56 5.09 26.42
C LYS A 252 19.44 4.33 27.74
N GLU A 253 18.36 4.56 28.49
CA GLU A 253 18.14 3.90 29.79
C GLU A 253 18.01 2.38 29.67
N ASN A 254 17.53 1.88 28.53
CA ASN A 254 17.28 0.45 28.29
C ASN A 254 18.29 -0.20 27.33
N ASN A 255 19.39 0.50 27.00
CA ASN A 255 20.41 0.04 26.05
C ASN A 255 19.86 -0.45 24.70
N LEU A 256 18.86 0.26 24.16
CA LEU A 256 18.21 -0.05 22.89
C LEU A 256 18.78 0.81 21.76
N ARG A 257 18.94 0.23 20.57
CA ARG A 257 19.16 0.99 19.34
C ARG A 257 17.84 1.63 18.88
N ILE A 258 17.91 2.72 18.12
CA ILE A 258 16.76 3.30 17.43
C ILE A 258 16.97 3.11 15.94
N ILE A 259 15.96 2.57 15.26
CA ILE A 259 15.94 2.41 13.80
C ILE A 259 14.70 3.14 13.27
N PHE A 260 14.88 4.00 12.28
CA PHE A 260 13.77 4.64 11.58
C PHE A 260 13.47 3.92 10.27
N ILE A 261 12.19 3.80 9.93
CA ILE A 261 11.79 3.70 8.52
C ILE A 261 11.60 5.14 8.06
N PRO A 262 12.56 5.74 7.32
CA PRO A 262 12.65 7.20 7.25
C PRO A 262 11.49 7.81 6.45
N MET A 263 10.88 8.84 7.03
CA MET A 263 9.86 9.68 6.41
C MET A 263 10.34 11.14 6.27
N SER A 264 11.56 11.43 6.73
CA SER A 264 12.23 12.72 6.67
C SER A 264 13.75 12.56 6.48
N VAL A 265 14.41 13.60 5.97
CA VAL A 265 15.86 13.59 5.78
C VAL A 265 16.59 13.46 7.11
N GLN A 266 16.05 14.05 8.18
CA GLN A 266 16.65 13.98 9.51
C GLN A 266 16.69 12.54 10.04
N GLU A 267 15.65 11.75 9.78
CA GLU A 267 15.62 10.33 10.13
C GLU A 267 16.61 9.52 9.29
N THR A 268 16.67 9.77 7.98
CA THR A 268 17.67 9.16 7.09
C THR A 268 19.09 9.38 7.60
N LEU A 269 19.45 10.64 7.90
CA LEU A 269 20.78 10.99 8.38
C LEU A 269 21.08 10.42 9.77
N TYR A 270 20.06 10.32 10.62
CA TYR A 270 20.21 9.68 11.93
C TYR A 270 20.54 8.20 11.76
N ASP A 271 19.77 7.47 10.96
CA ASP A 271 19.98 6.05 10.71
C ASP A 271 21.38 5.79 10.14
N LEU A 272 21.78 6.53 9.10
CA LEU A 272 23.12 6.41 8.51
C LEU A 272 24.24 6.68 9.51
N LYS A 273 24.09 7.71 10.36
CA LYS A 273 25.09 8.04 11.39
C LYS A 273 25.24 6.93 12.43
N ASN A 274 24.18 6.14 12.67
CA ASN A 274 24.17 5.05 13.63
C ASN A 274 24.31 3.66 12.95
N GLY A 275 24.81 3.62 11.70
CA GLY A 275 25.12 2.38 11.00
C GLY A 275 23.90 1.59 10.52
N SER A 276 22.74 2.24 10.30
CA SER A 276 21.57 1.65 9.63
C SER A 276 21.59 1.97 8.14
N ASP A 277 20.98 1.13 7.30
CA ASP A 277 20.90 1.32 5.85
C ASP A 277 20.03 2.52 5.40
N ALA A 278 19.05 2.91 6.22
CA ALA A 278 18.06 3.95 5.93
C ALA A 278 17.23 3.76 4.62
N SER A 279 17.39 2.63 3.94
CA SER A 279 16.71 2.25 2.70
C SER A 279 16.13 0.85 2.88
N TYR A 280 14.81 0.76 2.83
CA TYR A 280 14.07 -0.47 3.13
C TYR A 280 12.97 -0.65 2.08
N GLY A 281 12.87 -1.82 1.46
CA GLY A 281 11.74 -2.20 0.63
C GLY A 281 10.64 -2.86 1.46
N PRO A 282 9.58 -3.39 0.82
CA PRO A 282 8.49 -4.04 1.53
C PRO A 282 8.93 -5.28 2.33
N LYS A 283 9.89 -6.05 1.82
CA LYS A 283 10.47 -7.20 2.54
C LYS A 283 11.21 -6.73 3.80
N GLU A 284 12.12 -5.77 3.66
CA GLU A 284 12.90 -5.23 4.78
C GLU A 284 11.98 -4.54 5.81
N PHE A 285 10.90 -3.91 5.36
CA PHE A 285 9.87 -3.36 6.24
C PHE A 285 9.29 -4.44 7.15
N VAL A 286 8.88 -5.59 6.60
CA VAL A 286 8.33 -6.69 7.39
C VAL A 286 9.39 -7.30 8.30
N GLU A 287 10.62 -7.48 7.82
CA GLU A 287 11.75 -7.97 8.64
C GLU A 287 12.03 -7.06 9.85
N LEU A 288 12.04 -5.74 9.62
CA LEU A 288 12.25 -4.75 10.68
C LEU A 288 11.11 -4.80 11.71
N PHE A 289 9.86 -4.91 11.27
CA PHE A 289 8.72 -5.06 12.18
C PHE A 289 8.77 -6.38 12.94
N TYR A 290 9.16 -7.48 12.29
CA TYR A 290 9.26 -8.80 12.90
C TYR A 290 10.28 -8.82 14.04
N ASN A 291 11.44 -8.21 13.83
CA ASN A 291 12.57 -8.23 14.76
C ASN A 291 12.59 -7.07 15.77
N ALA A 292 11.66 -6.12 15.68
CA ALA A 292 11.62 -4.98 16.59
C ALA A 292 11.27 -5.41 18.02
N PHE A 293 12.04 -4.89 18.99
CA PHE A 293 11.74 -5.07 20.42
C PHE A 293 10.57 -4.16 20.83
N ILE A 294 10.58 -2.91 20.36
CA ILE A 294 9.47 -1.96 20.53
C ILE A 294 9.11 -1.38 19.17
N ARG A 295 7.81 -1.24 18.90
CA ARG A 295 7.29 -0.66 17.65
C ARG A 295 6.59 0.65 17.95
N CYS A 296 7.14 1.73 17.44
CA CYS A 296 6.59 3.07 17.53
C CYS A 296 6.15 3.49 16.12
N TYR A 297 4.85 3.45 15.83
CA TYR A 297 4.38 3.74 14.47
C TYR A 297 3.06 4.51 14.40
N GLN A 298 2.85 5.23 13.29
CA GLN A 298 1.62 5.97 13.01
C GLN A 298 1.22 5.77 11.55
N LEU A 299 0.03 5.22 11.31
CA LEU A 299 -0.50 5.04 9.96
C LEU A 299 -1.27 6.26 9.45
N ILE A 300 -2.03 6.98 10.29
CA ILE A 300 -2.81 8.16 9.86
C ILE A 300 -2.79 9.27 10.92
N SER A 301 -3.50 9.12 12.05
CA SER A 301 -3.80 10.26 12.93
C SER A 301 -3.24 10.17 14.35
N ARG A 302 -2.91 8.97 14.85
CA ARG A 302 -2.33 8.81 16.20
C ARG A 302 -1.12 7.85 16.19
N PRO A 303 -0.05 8.18 16.92
CA PRO A 303 1.06 7.27 17.13
C PRO A 303 0.63 6.16 18.08
N PHE A 304 0.92 4.93 17.69
CA PHE A 304 0.79 3.74 18.51
C PHE A 304 2.19 3.31 18.96
N ILE A 305 2.30 2.92 20.23
CA ILE A 305 3.50 2.28 20.77
C ILE A 305 3.06 0.91 21.21
N PHE A 306 3.59 -0.11 20.55
CA PHE A 306 3.45 -1.50 20.95
C PHE A 306 4.77 -1.95 21.56
N ILE A 307 4.68 -2.42 22.80
CA ILE A 307 5.77 -3.08 23.51
C ILE A 307 5.35 -4.54 23.53
N ASP A 308 6.07 -5.39 22.78
CA ASP A 308 5.89 -6.82 22.91
C ASP A 308 6.60 -7.23 24.21
N ASN A 309 5.83 -7.42 25.28
CA ASN A 309 6.27 -8.25 26.39
C ASN A 309 5.64 -9.62 26.12
N GLU A 310 6.46 -10.55 25.62
CA GLU A 310 6.22 -11.99 25.40
C GLU A 310 4.79 -12.48 25.10
#